data_AF-A0A945GIM3-F1
#
_entry.id   AF-A0A945GIM3-F1
#
_cell.length_a   1.000
_cell.length_b   1.000
_cell.length_c   1.000
_cell.angle_alpha   90.00
_cell.angle_beta   90.00
_cell.angle_gamma   90.00
#
_symmetry.space_group_name_H-M   'P 1'
#
loop_
_entity.id
_entity.type
_entity.pdbx_description
1 polymer ?
#
loop_
_entity_poly.entity_id
_entity_poly.type
_entity_poly.pdbx_seq_one_letter_code
_entity_poly.pdbx_strand_id
1 'polypeptide(L)'
;MTKLKIDYSEARKQYIKGNYTDEGRTFPSLPEIAREFNYSLSTLTKHAANEGWLKQRTERLKLKDIINMRKDFMGKAVKLTKVCFNAISAAEFLINKVEEEQREINEGLKPFEITLASKQIWILRQAMNLIVNSQQTLDLIENGYMCPLDDIGL
;
A
#
# COMPACT_ATOMS: atom_id res chain seq x y z
N MET A 1 -8.99 34.58 44.79
CA MET A 1 -8.52 33.19 44.58
C MET A 1 -8.54 32.90 43.09
N THR A 2 -7.39 32.96 42.42
CA THR A 2 -7.26 32.63 41.00
C THR A 2 -7.41 31.12 40.87
N LYS A 3 -8.48 30.63 40.20
CA LYS A 3 -8.63 29.21 39.91
C LYS A 3 -7.41 28.77 39.08
N LEU A 4 -6.53 27.95 39.66
CA LEU A 4 -5.47 27.27 38.91
C LEU A 4 -6.14 26.52 37.76
N LYS A 5 -5.86 26.95 36.53
CA LYS A 5 -6.39 26.30 35.33
C LYS A 5 -5.72 24.94 35.24
N ILE A 6 -6.48 23.89 35.55
CA ILE A 6 -6.01 22.51 35.42
C ILE A 6 -5.64 22.30 33.94
N ASP A 7 -4.41 21.83 33.69
CA ASP A 7 -3.95 21.51 32.35
C ASP A 7 -4.29 20.06 32.01
N TYR A 8 -5.16 19.88 31.03
CA TYR A 8 -5.58 18.56 30.54
C TYR A 8 -4.78 18.11 29.31
N SER A 9 -3.73 18.84 28.90
CA SER A 9 -2.98 18.59 27.67
C SER A 9 -2.43 17.16 27.56
N GLU A 10 -1.77 16.64 28.61
CA GLU A 10 -1.20 15.29 28.59
C GLU A 10 -2.30 14.21 28.68
N ALA A 11 -3.34 14.43 29.50
CA ALA A 11 -4.50 13.55 29.57
C ALA A 11 -5.23 13.44 28.22
N ARG A 12 -5.39 14.56 27.51
CA ARG A 12 -5.93 14.62 26.15
C ARG A 12 -5.06 13.82 25.19
N LYS A 13 -3.75 14.02 25.25
CA LYS A 13 -2.79 13.36 24.38
C LYS A 13 -2.80 11.86 24.60
N GLN A 14 -2.76 11.39 25.85
CA GLN A 14 -2.88 9.97 26.18
C GLN A 14 -4.22 9.38 25.75
N TYR A 15 -5.33 10.09 25.96
CA TYR A 15 -6.63 9.64 25.46
C TYR A 15 -6.62 9.54 23.93
N ILE A 16 -6.34 10.62 23.20
CA ILE A 16 -6.46 10.62 21.73
C ILE A 16 -5.44 9.70 21.07
N LYS A 17 -4.19 9.73 21.55
CA LYS A 17 -3.11 8.96 20.95
C LYS A 17 -3.08 7.54 21.48
N GLY A 18 -3.46 7.25 22.72
CA GLY A 18 -3.27 5.93 23.33
C GLY A 18 -1.83 5.68 23.75
N ASN A 19 -1.64 4.70 24.61
CA ASN A 19 -0.37 4.31 25.24
C ASN A 19 0.26 3.12 24.52
N TYR A 20 1.59 3.09 24.46
CA TYR A 20 2.32 1.94 23.91
C TYR A 20 2.60 0.95 25.05
N THR A 21 2.26 -0.31 24.81
CA THR A 21 2.50 -1.46 25.67
C THR A 21 3.18 -2.56 24.86
N ASP A 22 3.68 -3.59 25.52
CA ASP A 22 4.35 -4.72 24.86
C ASP A 22 3.41 -5.48 23.91
N GLU A 23 2.10 -5.44 24.17
CA GLU A 23 1.06 -6.05 23.33
C GLU A 23 0.56 -5.11 22.21
N GLY A 24 1.15 -3.92 22.09
CA GLY A 24 0.78 -2.91 21.11
C GLY A 24 0.16 -1.67 21.74
N ARG A 25 -0.73 -1.00 21.00
CA ARG A 25 -1.25 0.32 21.38
C ARG A 25 -2.63 0.21 22.02
N THR A 26 -2.76 0.62 23.27
CA THR A 26 -4.04 0.63 23.99
C THR A 26 -4.61 2.04 24.10
N PHE A 27 -5.94 2.13 24.13
CA PHE A 27 -6.66 3.39 24.16
C PHE A 27 -7.41 3.52 25.49
N PRO A 28 -6.89 4.29 26.47
CA PRO A 28 -7.51 4.38 27.78
C PRO A 28 -8.88 5.06 27.70
N SER A 29 -9.81 4.62 28.52
CA SER A 29 -11.11 5.24 28.74
C SER A 29 -10.97 6.52 29.58
N LEU A 30 -11.98 7.39 29.55
CA LEU A 30 -11.99 8.60 30.39
C LEU A 30 -11.90 8.28 31.90
N PRO A 31 -12.54 7.23 32.44
CA PRO A 31 -12.32 6.79 33.83
C PRO A 31 -10.89 6.41 34.15
N GLU A 32 -10.19 5.73 33.25
CA GLU A 32 -8.77 5.36 33.44
C GLU A 32 -7.89 6.60 33.47
N ILE A 33 -8.09 7.54 32.54
CA ILE A 33 -7.40 8.83 32.53
C ILE A 33 -7.71 9.64 33.79
N ALA A 34 -8.96 9.66 34.26
CA ALA A 34 -9.34 10.35 35.49
C ALA A 34 -8.61 9.77 36.71
N ARG A 35 -8.49 8.44 36.78
CA ARG A 35 -7.75 7.76 37.86
C ARG A 35 -6.25 8.04 37.79
N GLU A 36 -5.65 7.95 36.60
CA GLU A 36 -4.21 8.15 36.39
C GLU A 36 -3.77 9.56 36.75
N PHE A 37 -4.52 10.58 36.33
CA PHE A 37 -4.20 11.99 36.56
C PHE A 37 -4.82 12.58 37.84
N ASN A 38 -5.49 11.75 38.65
CA ASN A 38 -6.22 12.17 39.85
C ASN A 38 -7.22 13.32 39.58
N TYR A 39 -7.95 13.22 38.47
CA TYR A 39 -8.98 14.18 38.07
C TYR A 39 -10.37 13.72 38.50
N SER A 40 -11.26 14.68 38.78
CA SER A 40 -12.68 14.40 38.90
C SER A 40 -13.23 13.92 37.55
N LEU A 41 -13.77 12.70 37.51
CA LEU A 41 -14.32 12.10 36.29
C LEU A 41 -15.41 12.98 35.65
N SER A 42 -16.29 13.59 36.45
CA SER A 42 -17.36 14.44 35.94
C SER A 42 -16.80 15.71 35.26
N THR A 43 -15.76 16.30 35.86
CA THR A 43 -15.09 17.49 35.33
C THR A 43 -14.34 17.16 34.05
N LEU A 44 -13.58 16.06 34.04
CA LEU A 44 -12.86 15.58 32.86
C LEU A 44 -13.81 15.25 31.71
N THR A 45 -14.92 14.57 31.99
CA THR A 45 -15.90 14.17 30.97
C THR A 45 -16.50 15.40 30.29
N LYS A 46 -16.88 16.43 31.07
CA LYS A 46 -17.38 17.69 30.52
C LYS A 46 -16.32 18.41 29.68
N HIS A 47 -15.07 18.44 30.14
CA HIS A 47 -13.98 19.06 29.40
C HIS A 47 -13.67 18.33 28.09
N ALA A 48 -13.57 17.00 28.12
CA ALA A 48 -13.34 16.16 26.95
C ALA A 48 -14.47 16.25 25.91
N ALA A 49 -15.72 16.39 26.36
CA ALA A 49 -16.87 16.61 25.49
C ALA A 49 -16.79 18.00 24.82
N ASN A 50 -16.52 19.06 25.58
CA ASN A 50 -16.39 20.43 25.06
C ASN A 50 -15.26 20.57 24.03
N GLU A 51 -14.14 19.88 24.26
CA GLU A 51 -13.02 19.86 23.32
C GLU A 51 -13.13 18.78 22.24
N GLY A 52 -14.19 17.96 22.25
CA GLY A 52 -14.43 16.95 21.22
C GLY A 52 -13.38 15.83 21.15
N TRP A 53 -12.82 15.41 22.28
CA TRP A 53 -11.72 14.44 22.32
C TRP A 53 -12.06 13.10 21.63
N LEU A 54 -13.31 12.63 21.78
CA LEU A 54 -13.77 11.40 21.13
C LEU A 54 -13.75 11.55 19.60
N LYS A 55 -14.26 12.66 19.08
CA LYS A 55 -14.25 12.94 17.63
C LYS A 55 -12.82 12.94 17.09
N GLN A 56 -11.90 13.62 17.78
CA GLN A 56 -10.49 13.68 17.40
C GLN A 56 -9.80 12.31 17.44
N ARG A 57 -10.10 11.47 18.45
CA ARG A 57 -9.62 10.09 18.51
C ARG A 57 -10.13 9.29 17.31
N THR A 58 -11.42 9.34 17.03
CA THR A 58 -12.05 8.60 15.93
C THR A 58 -11.49 9.01 14.58
N GLU A 59 -11.35 10.31 14.31
CA GLU A 59 -10.74 10.82 13.08
C GLU A 59 -9.28 10.36 12.93
N ARG A 60 -8.52 10.37 14.02
CA ARG A 60 -7.14 9.88 14.03
C ARG A 60 -7.06 8.38 13.73
N LEU A 61 -7.96 7.58 14.29
CA LEU A 61 -8.02 6.14 14.02
C LEU A 61 -8.34 5.87 12.55
N LYS A 62 -9.37 6.52 12.01
CA LYS A 62 -9.69 6.44 10.57
C LYS A 62 -8.51 6.82 9.69
N LEU A 63 -7.81 7.92 10.01
CA LEU A 63 -6.62 8.34 9.27
C LEU A 63 -5.49 7.31 9.36
N LYS A 64 -5.28 6.70 10.52
CA LYS A 64 -4.27 5.65 10.71
C LYS A 64 -4.62 4.43 9.85
N ASP A 65 -5.88 4.03 9.79
CA ASP A 65 -6.33 2.91 8.96
C ASP A 65 -6.11 3.20 7.48
N ILE A 66 -6.45 4.41 7.02
CA ILE A 66 -6.16 4.87 5.65
C ILE A 66 -4.66 4.80 5.36
N ILE A 67 -3.80 5.28 6.27
CA ILE A 67 -2.34 5.25 6.10
C ILE A 67 -1.83 3.80 6.03
N ASN A 68 -2.35 2.90 6.86
CA ASN A 68 -1.97 1.49 6.84
C ASN A 68 -2.39 0.82 5.53
N MET A 69 -3.62 1.06 5.07
CA MET A 69 -4.09 0.59 3.77
C MET A 69 -3.19 1.11 2.63
N ARG A 70 -2.78 2.38 2.67
CA ARG A 70 -1.82 2.94 1.70
C ARG A 70 -0.48 2.22 1.73
N LYS A 71 0.07 1.97 2.92
CA LYS A 71 1.36 1.25 3.05
C LYS A 71 1.28 -0.16 2.49
N ASP A 72 0.22 -0.89 2.83
CA ASP A 72 0.02 -2.26 2.35
C ASP A 72 -0.17 -2.29 0.83
N PHE A 73 -0.96 -1.37 0.30
CA PHE A 73 -1.16 -1.21 -1.14
C PHE A 73 0.17 -0.90 -1.85
N MET A 74 0.92 0.12 -1.40
CA MET A 74 2.22 0.46 -1.97
C MET A 74 3.20 -0.72 -1.92
N GLY A 75 3.21 -1.48 -0.83
CA GLY A 75 4.04 -2.69 -0.71
C GLY A 75 3.68 -3.76 -1.74
N LYS A 76 2.39 -3.95 -2.02
CA LYS A 76 1.91 -4.87 -3.07
C LYS A 76 2.21 -4.34 -4.48
N ALA A 77 1.97 -3.05 -4.73
CA ALA A 77 2.25 -2.38 -5.99
C ALA A 77 3.74 -2.52 -6.36
N VAL A 78 4.66 -2.22 -5.44
CA VAL A 78 6.10 -2.38 -5.66
C VAL A 78 6.47 -3.83 -6.02
N LYS A 79 5.86 -4.83 -5.36
CA LYS A 79 6.10 -6.25 -5.70
C LYS A 79 5.60 -6.56 -7.11
N LEU A 80 4.40 -6.10 -7.46
CA LEU A 80 3.80 -6.35 -8.77
C LEU A 80 4.60 -5.68 -9.89
N THR A 81 5.00 -4.42 -9.70
CA THR A 81 5.91 -3.70 -10.61
C THR A 81 7.20 -4.48 -10.89
N LYS A 82 7.83 -5.06 -9.86
CA LYS A 82 9.02 -5.91 -10.05
C LYS A 82 8.73 -7.16 -10.88
N VAL A 83 7.59 -7.82 -10.64
CA VAL A 83 7.17 -8.99 -11.43
C VAL A 83 6.95 -8.61 -12.89
N CYS A 84 6.28 -7.49 -13.16
CA CYS A 84 6.07 -6.97 -14.51
C CYS A 84 7.39 -6.71 -15.23
N PHE A 85 8.34 -6.02 -14.58
CA PHE A 85 9.66 -5.79 -15.19
C PHE A 85 10.42 -7.09 -15.47
N ASN A 86 10.40 -8.05 -14.54
CA ASN A 86 11.03 -9.35 -14.77
C ASN A 86 10.38 -10.10 -15.96
N ALA A 87 9.06 -10.02 -16.10
CA ALA A 87 8.34 -10.65 -17.21
C ALA A 87 8.67 -9.99 -18.56
N ILE A 88 8.79 -8.65 -18.59
CA ILE A 88 9.24 -7.90 -19.77
C ILE A 88 10.66 -8.32 -20.15
N SER A 89 11.61 -8.33 -19.19
CA SER A 89 12.98 -8.75 -19.47
C SER A 89 13.09 -10.21 -19.94
N ALA A 90 12.24 -11.11 -19.40
CA ALA A 90 12.17 -12.49 -19.88
C ALA A 90 11.64 -12.57 -21.32
N ALA A 91 10.64 -11.76 -21.66
CA ALA A 91 10.11 -11.67 -23.01
C ALA A 91 11.16 -11.12 -24.00
N GLU A 92 11.89 -10.07 -23.63
CA GLU A 92 13.00 -9.52 -24.42
C GLU A 92 14.09 -10.57 -24.67
N PHE A 93 14.45 -11.36 -23.65
CA PHE A 93 15.40 -12.46 -23.81
C PHE A 93 14.92 -13.50 -24.84
N LEU A 94 13.63 -13.88 -24.78
CA LEU A 94 13.05 -14.83 -25.73
C LEU A 94 13.02 -14.28 -27.17
N ILE A 95 12.67 -13.01 -27.33
CA ILE A 95 12.68 -12.33 -28.63
C ILE A 95 14.10 -12.33 -29.20
N ASN A 96 15.10 -11.90 -28.43
CA ASN A 96 16.51 -11.88 -28.84
C ASN A 96 17.00 -13.28 -29.27
N LYS A 97 16.56 -14.34 -28.58
CA LYS A 97 16.91 -15.72 -28.93
C LYS A 97 16.27 -16.17 -30.26
N VAL A 98 15.04 -15.76 -30.52
CA VAL A 98 14.39 -16.02 -31.82
C VAL A 98 15.08 -15.23 -32.93
N GLU A 99 15.46 -13.97 -32.70
CA GLU A 99 16.19 -13.15 -33.67
C GLU A 99 17.57 -13.71 -33.99
N GLU A 100 18.31 -14.17 -32.99
CA GLU A 100 19.58 -14.86 -33.15
C GLU A 100 19.44 -16.13 -33.99
N GLU A 101 18.45 -16.98 -33.68
CA GLU A 101 18.17 -18.19 -34.44
C GLU A 101 17.77 -17.88 -35.90
N GLN A 102 17.00 -16.82 -36.12
CA GLN A 102 16.64 -16.38 -37.46
C GLN A 102 17.85 -15.86 -38.25
N ARG A 103 18.79 -15.17 -37.59
CA ARG A 103 20.05 -14.72 -38.20
C ARG A 103 20.91 -15.91 -38.63
N GLU A 104 21.08 -16.91 -37.77
CA GLU A 104 21.82 -18.13 -38.09
C GLU A 104 21.25 -18.87 -39.32
N ILE A 105 19.92 -18.89 -39.46
CA ILE A 105 19.25 -19.45 -40.64
C ILE A 105 19.57 -18.64 -41.89
N ASN A 106 19.47 -17.31 -41.81
CA ASN A 106 19.72 -16.41 -42.94
C ASN A 106 21.18 -16.47 -43.42
N GLU A 107 22.12 -16.70 -42.51
CA GLU A 107 23.55 -16.89 -42.79
C GLU A 107 23.89 -18.31 -43.27
N GLY A 108 22.91 -19.22 -43.32
CA GLY A 108 23.11 -20.61 -43.72
C GLY A 108 23.85 -21.46 -42.67
N LEU A 109 24.05 -20.93 -41.46
CA LEU A 109 24.67 -21.65 -40.34
C LEU A 109 23.72 -22.69 -39.74
N LYS A 110 22.41 -22.52 -39.94
CA LYS A 110 21.36 -23.41 -39.45
C LYS A 110 20.34 -23.73 -40.55
N PRO A 111 19.91 -24.99 -40.72
CA PRO A 111 18.87 -25.33 -41.68
C PRO A 111 17.51 -24.77 -41.25
N PHE A 112 16.73 -24.30 -42.22
CA PHE A 112 15.34 -23.89 -42.01
C PHE A 112 14.41 -25.11 -41.99
N GLU A 113 13.51 -25.17 -41.02
CA GLU A 113 12.43 -26.16 -40.93
C GLU A 113 11.08 -25.48 -40.66
N ILE A 114 10.00 -25.97 -41.27
CA ILE A 114 8.64 -25.41 -41.09
C ILE A 114 8.17 -25.51 -39.62
N THR A 115 8.57 -26.58 -38.93
CA THR A 115 8.33 -26.80 -37.49
C THR A 115 9.03 -25.73 -36.64
N LEU A 116 10.21 -25.27 -37.06
CA LEU A 116 10.97 -24.23 -36.40
C LEU A 116 10.26 -22.87 -36.49
N ALA A 117 9.80 -22.49 -37.68
CA ALA A 117 9.02 -21.27 -37.87
C ALA A 117 7.76 -21.24 -36.99
N SER A 118 7.05 -22.37 -36.92
CA SER A 118 5.87 -22.51 -36.05
C SER A 118 6.20 -22.30 -34.57
N LYS A 119 7.34 -22.84 -34.11
CA LYS A 119 7.84 -22.67 -32.74
C LYS A 119 8.23 -21.22 -32.45
N GLN A 120 8.93 -20.57 -33.37
CA GLN A 120 9.34 -19.17 -33.23
C GLN A 120 8.13 -18.23 -33.15
N ILE A 121 7.13 -18.40 -34.01
CA ILE A 121 5.87 -17.64 -33.96
C ILE A 121 5.18 -17.82 -32.61
N TRP A 122 5.13 -19.06 -32.10
CA TRP A 122 4.53 -19.34 -30.79
C TRP A 122 5.28 -18.64 -29.65
N ILE A 123 6.62 -18.72 -29.63
CA ILE A 123 7.46 -18.05 -28.63
C ILE A 123 7.25 -16.52 -28.67
N LEU A 124 7.31 -15.92 -29.86
CA LEU A 124 7.10 -14.48 -30.03
C LEU A 124 5.71 -14.06 -29.55
N ARG A 125 4.67 -14.86 -29.82
CA ARG A 125 3.32 -14.59 -29.32
C ARG A 125 3.25 -14.62 -27.79
N GLN A 126 3.91 -15.58 -27.14
CA GLN A 126 3.97 -15.63 -25.67
C GLN A 126 4.75 -14.44 -25.11
N ALA A 127 5.88 -14.07 -25.72
CA ALA A 127 6.68 -12.92 -25.32
C ALA A 127 5.88 -11.61 -25.42
N MET A 128 5.18 -11.40 -26.53
CA MET A 128 4.29 -10.24 -26.72
C MET A 128 3.16 -10.20 -25.69
N ASN A 129 2.53 -11.33 -25.39
CA ASN A 129 1.49 -11.39 -24.35
C ASN A 129 2.05 -10.99 -22.97
N LEU A 130 3.26 -11.45 -22.62
CA LEU A 130 3.91 -11.08 -21.36
C LEU A 130 4.16 -9.57 -21.29
N ILE A 131 4.65 -8.96 -22.37
CA ILE A 131 4.90 -7.52 -22.45
C ILE A 131 3.59 -6.75 -22.29
N VAL A 132 2.56 -7.09 -23.08
CA VAL A 132 1.27 -6.39 -23.06
C VAL A 132 0.62 -6.46 -21.67
N ASN A 133 0.52 -7.65 -21.09
CA ASN A 133 -0.10 -7.82 -19.78
C ASN A 133 0.69 -7.10 -18.67
N SER A 134 2.03 -7.12 -18.76
CA SER A 134 2.89 -6.44 -17.81
C SER A 134 2.75 -4.93 -17.91
N GLN A 135 2.73 -4.38 -19.13
CA GLN A 135 2.54 -2.95 -19.35
C GLN A 135 1.16 -2.49 -18.87
N GLN A 136 0.09 -3.20 -19.23
CA GLN A 136 -1.26 -2.89 -18.74
C GLN A 136 -1.32 -2.88 -17.21
N THR A 137 -0.65 -3.83 -16.56
CA THR A 137 -0.60 -3.88 -15.09
C THR A 137 0.15 -2.68 -14.51
N LEU A 138 1.27 -2.29 -15.12
CA LEU A 138 2.02 -1.10 -14.71
C LEU A 138 1.18 0.18 -14.88
N ASP A 139 0.48 0.31 -16.00
CA ASP A 139 -0.41 1.45 -16.27
C ASP A 139 -1.55 1.52 -15.24
N LEU A 140 -2.13 0.37 -14.84
CA LEU A 140 -3.16 0.32 -13.81
C LEU A 140 -2.64 0.73 -12.42
N ILE A 141 -1.38 0.42 -12.11
CA ILE A 141 -0.71 0.85 -10.88
C ILE A 141 -0.44 2.36 -10.93
N GLU A 142 0.11 2.86 -12.03
CA GLU A 142 0.49 4.27 -12.22
C GLU A 142 -0.74 5.19 -12.16
N ASN A 143 -1.82 4.81 -12.85
CA ASN A 143 -3.05 5.59 -12.90
C ASN A 143 -3.89 5.52 -11.61
N GLY A 144 -3.45 4.76 -10.60
CA GLY A 144 -4.17 4.65 -9.33
C GLY A 144 -5.40 3.74 -9.37
N TYR A 145 -5.80 3.18 -10.52
CA TYR A 145 -6.98 2.31 -10.63
C TYR A 145 -6.93 1.02 -9.79
N MET A 146 -5.75 0.66 -9.24
CA MET A 146 -5.61 -0.43 -8.27
C MET A 146 -5.68 0.04 -6.81
N CYS A 147 -5.73 1.35 -6.56
CA CYS A 147 -5.75 1.95 -5.24
C CYS A 147 -7.14 1.82 -4.60
N PRO A 148 -7.27 1.17 -3.44
CA PRO A 148 -8.55 1.02 -2.75
C PRO A 148 -9.13 2.33 -2.19
N LEU A 149 -8.47 3.47 -2.45
CA LEU A 149 -8.92 4.79 -1.99
C LEU A 149 -9.69 5.57 -3.06
N ASP A 150 -9.60 5.18 -4.33
CA ASP A 150 -10.28 5.88 -5.42
C ASP A 150 -11.80 5.67 -5.34
N ASP A 151 -12.25 4.55 -4.76
CA ASP A 151 -13.66 4.25 -4.46
C ASP A 151 -14.19 4.93 -3.18
N ILE A 152 -13.31 5.51 -2.36
CA ILE A 152 -13.71 6.25 -1.16
C ILE A 152 -13.93 7.69 -1.58
N GLY A 153 -15.05 7.94 -2.27
CA GLY A 153 -15.47 9.27 -2.74
C GLY A 153 -15.22 10.34 -1.67
N LEU A 154 -14.25 11.19 -1.93
CA LEU A 154 -14.00 12.45 -1.20
C LEU A 154 -14.80 13.57 -1.86
#